data_AF-A0A8J2NN97-F1
#
_entry.id   AF-A0A8J2NN97-F1
#
_cell.length_a   1.000
_cell.length_b   1.000
_cell.length_c   1.000
_cell.angle_alpha   90.00
_cell.angle_beta   90.00
_cell.angle_gamma   90.00
#
_symmetry.space_group_name_H-M   'P 1'
#
loop_
_entity.id
_entity.type
_entity.pdbx_description
1 polymer ?
#
loop_
_entity_poly.entity_id
_entity_poly.type
_entity_poly.pdbx_seq_one_letter_code
_entity_poly.pdbx_strand_id
1 'polypeptide(L)'
;MTAQEVLKETFELHDQVITFREGLGKMAPFEVVHIMEGNDRHQQGHNLHTFEGVMHRYQDQQAARLHNVARLINLSLLEWMFTALKRGSGTESSSRYPDMDFKARDCTMEKVLVESAELVRDILASVPYYLDLLNPQHSIEARYLIWPLTSIVGLDVCPPLARQYIKDRLMALGYKFNMRQAIEVATMLDQRDQVQKW
;
A
#
# COMPACT_ATOMS: atom_id res chain seq x y z
N MET A 1 -6.19 -18.86 -21.33
CA MET A 1 -6.04 -18.80 -19.86
C MET A 1 -7.42 -18.75 -19.24
N THR A 2 -7.77 -19.71 -18.40
CA THR A 2 -9.03 -19.74 -17.64
C THR A 2 -8.92 -18.89 -16.39
N ALA A 3 -10.04 -18.47 -15.80
CA ALA A 3 -10.04 -17.72 -14.53
C ALA A 3 -9.33 -18.49 -13.39
N GLN A 4 -9.36 -19.82 -13.45
CA GLN A 4 -8.71 -20.71 -12.50
C GLN A 4 -7.19 -20.75 -12.69
N GLU A 5 -6.71 -20.77 -13.95
CA GLU A 5 -5.29 -20.67 -14.28
C GLU A 5 -4.72 -19.32 -13.81
N VAL A 6 -5.44 -18.22 -14.06
CA VAL A 6 -5.05 -16.87 -13.60
C VAL A 6 -4.92 -16.82 -12.07
N LEU A 7 -5.87 -17.41 -11.34
CA LEU A 7 -5.85 -17.39 -9.89
C LEU A 7 -4.69 -18.24 -9.34
N LYS A 8 -4.43 -19.41 -9.92
CA LYS A 8 -3.29 -20.25 -9.56
C LYS A 8 -1.95 -19.52 -9.78
N GLU A 9 -1.79 -18.86 -10.94
CA GLU A 9 -0.59 -18.07 -11.23
C GLU A 9 -0.46 -16.88 -10.27
N THR A 10 -1.57 -16.23 -9.91
CA THR A 10 -1.58 -15.13 -8.92
C THR A 10 -1.05 -15.59 -7.56
N PHE A 11 -1.45 -16.77 -7.13
CA PHE A 11 -1.00 -17.41 -5.89
C PHE A 11 0.50 -17.72 -5.89
N GLU A 12 1.03 -18.26 -7.00
CA GLU A 12 2.46 -18.52 -7.16
C GLU A 12 3.28 -17.22 -7.19
N LEU A 13 2.78 -16.19 -7.88
CA LEU A 13 3.40 -14.86 -7.91
C LEU A 13 3.40 -14.21 -6.53
N HIS A 14 2.34 -14.37 -5.74
CA HIS A 14 2.24 -13.84 -4.38
C HIS A 14 3.33 -14.42 -3.47
N ASP A 15 3.56 -15.75 -3.52
CA ASP A 15 4.65 -16.39 -2.76
C ASP A 15 6.04 -15.90 -3.19
N GLN A 16 6.24 -15.74 -4.50
CA GLN A 16 7.50 -15.21 -5.04
C GLN A 16 7.73 -13.77 -4.60
N VAL A 17 6.69 -12.93 -4.57
CA VAL A 17 6.77 -11.54 -4.13
C VAL A 17 7.05 -11.44 -2.63
N ILE A 18 6.46 -12.31 -1.80
CA ILE A 18 6.81 -12.41 -0.37
C ILE A 18 8.30 -12.72 -0.21
N THR A 19 8.79 -13.75 -0.90
CA THR A 19 10.20 -14.15 -0.86
C THR A 19 11.12 -13.01 -1.33
N PHE A 20 10.74 -12.32 -2.41
CA PHE A 20 11.45 -11.16 -2.92
C PHE A 20 11.49 -10.02 -1.89
N ARG A 21 10.37 -9.71 -1.22
CA ARG A 21 10.30 -8.67 -0.18
C ARG A 21 11.20 -8.98 1.01
N GLU A 22 11.24 -10.24 1.46
CA GLU A 22 12.16 -10.66 2.51
C GLU A 22 13.63 -10.50 2.09
N GLY A 23 13.96 -10.88 0.84
CA GLY A 23 15.28 -10.67 0.25
C GLY A 23 15.64 -9.18 0.18
N LEU A 24 14.70 -8.34 -0.25
CA LEU A 24 14.86 -6.89 -0.32
C LEU A 24 15.07 -6.28 1.07
N GLY A 25 14.36 -6.76 2.10
CA GLY A 25 14.55 -6.33 3.49
C GLY A 25 15.97 -6.59 4.01
N LYS A 26 16.62 -7.67 3.54
CA LYS A 26 18.02 -7.98 3.86
C LYS A 26 19.02 -7.13 3.06
N MET A 27 18.73 -6.88 1.78
CA MET A 27 19.62 -6.13 0.89
C MET A 27 19.57 -4.62 1.11
N ALA A 28 18.40 -4.08 1.42
CA ALA A 28 18.14 -2.66 1.64
C ALA A 28 17.34 -2.48 2.94
N PRO A 29 17.98 -2.68 4.11
CA PRO A 29 17.28 -2.62 5.39
C PRO A 29 16.80 -1.20 5.69
N PHE A 30 15.73 -1.12 6.49
CA PHE A 30 15.19 0.12 7.02
C PHE A 30 14.83 -0.06 8.49
N GLU A 31 14.77 1.03 9.23
CA GLU A 31 14.40 1.04 10.64
C GLU A 31 12.91 1.38 10.78
N VAL A 32 12.21 0.62 11.63
CA VAL A 32 10.83 0.92 12.03
C VAL A 32 10.89 1.76 13.30
N VAL A 33 10.31 2.95 13.26
CA VAL A 33 10.30 3.91 14.37
C VAL A 33 8.86 4.12 14.82
N HIS A 34 8.60 3.86 16.11
CA HIS A 34 7.32 4.11 16.74
C HIS A 34 7.36 5.47 17.44
N ILE A 35 6.55 6.42 16.97
CA ILE A 35 6.41 7.75 17.56
C ILE A 35 5.33 7.67 18.63
N MET A 36 5.73 7.64 19.90
CA MET A 36 4.78 7.78 21.01
C MET A 36 4.43 9.26 21.20
N GLU A 37 3.14 9.55 21.35
CA GLU A 37 2.67 10.87 21.82
C GLU A 37 3.16 11.07 23.26
N GLY A 38 4.32 11.71 23.44
CA GLY A 38 4.62 12.37 24.72
C GLY A 38 6.05 12.36 25.27
N ASN A 39 7.10 11.81 24.64
CA ASN A 39 8.42 11.84 25.30
C ASN A 39 9.70 11.87 24.46
N ASP A 40 9.64 11.87 23.13
CA ASP A 40 10.87 11.83 22.35
C ASP A 40 11.44 13.21 22.04
N ARG A 41 12.70 13.40 22.47
CA ARG A 41 13.58 14.54 22.15
C ARG A 41 13.72 14.82 20.64
N HIS A 42 13.21 13.94 19.79
CA HIS A 42 13.14 14.07 18.33
C HIS A 42 11.93 14.88 17.82
N GLN A 43 10.95 15.20 18.66
CA GLN A 43 9.83 16.09 18.31
C GLN A 43 10.20 17.57 18.33
N GLN A 44 11.42 17.93 18.77
CA GLN A 44 11.92 19.31 18.73
C GLN A 44 12.35 19.69 17.31
N GLY A 45 11.38 19.94 16.43
CA GLY A 45 11.60 20.67 15.17
C GLY A 45 10.69 20.29 14.00
N HIS A 46 10.22 19.04 13.94
CA HIS A 46 9.39 18.55 12.83
C HIS A 46 8.12 17.90 13.39
N ASN A 47 6.95 18.50 13.11
CA ASN A 47 5.65 17.85 13.32
C ASN A 47 5.55 16.69 12.33
N LEU A 48 6.03 15.51 12.72
CA LEU A 48 5.97 14.29 11.92
C LEU A 48 4.53 13.79 11.90
N HIS A 49 3.95 13.71 10.72
CA HIS A 49 2.59 13.20 10.56
C HIS A 49 2.64 11.73 10.14
N THR A 50 2.42 10.83 11.10
CA THR A 50 2.47 9.37 10.91
C THR A 50 1.09 8.73 10.88
N PHE A 51 0.94 7.61 10.17
CA PHE A 51 -0.22 6.74 10.28
C PHE A 51 0.02 5.73 11.42
N GLU A 52 -0.92 5.65 12.37
CA GLU A 52 -0.83 4.75 13.53
C GLU A 52 0.46 4.91 14.36
N GLY A 53 1.07 6.09 14.35
CA GLY A 53 2.31 6.34 15.09
C GLY A 53 3.55 5.65 14.53
N VAL A 54 3.52 5.12 13.30
CA VAL A 54 4.65 4.38 12.71
C VAL A 54 5.29 5.16 11.58
N MET A 55 6.62 5.17 11.54
CA MET A 55 7.39 5.61 10.38
C MET A 55 8.54 4.66 10.04
N HIS A 56 8.92 4.62 8.78
CA HIS A 56 10.09 3.90 8.29
C HIS A 56 11.22 4.88 7.97
N ARG A 57 12.42 4.61 8.49
CA ARG A 57 13.64 5.35 8.18
C ARG A 57 14.51 4.51 7.25
N TYR A 58 14.65 4.99 6.02
CA TYR A 58 15.43 4.33 4.97
C TYR A 58 16.85 4.89 4.92
N GLN A 59 17.77 4.08 4.39
CA GLN A 59 19.15 4.53 4.14
C GLN A 59 19.20 5.62 3.05
N ASP A 60 18.38 5.46 2.01
CA ASP A 60 18.25 6.41 0.92
C ASP A 60 16.85 6.33 0.27
N GLN A 61 16.58 7.25 -0.66
CA GLN A 61 15.30 7.36 -1.37
C GLN A 61 15.03 6.16 -2.30
N GLN A 62 16.07 5.55 -2.84
CA GLN A 62 15.93 4.41 -3.73
C GLN A 62 15.47 3.18 -2.95
N ALA A 63 16.00 2.95 -1.75
CA ALA A 63 15.54 1.91 -0.84
C ALA A 63 14.06 2.11 -0.50
N ALA A 64 13.65 3.31 -0.11
CA ALA A 64 12.24 3.64 0.17
C ALA A 64 11.34 3.33 -1.03
N ARG A 65 11.78 3.69 -2.24
CA ARG A 65 11.04 3.47 -3.48
C ARG A 65 10.90 1.98 -3.79
N LEU A 66 11.98 1.22 -3.69
CA LEU A 66 11.98 -0.22 -3.95
C LEU A 66 11.01 -0.96 -3.01
N HIS A 67 11.04 -0.62 -1.72
CA HIS A 67 10.10 -1.20 -0.74
C HIS A 67 8.65 -0.89 -1.08
N ASN A 68 8.34 0.36 -1.42
CA ASN A 68 6.98 0.74 -1.81
C ASN A 68 6.52 0.05 -3.10
N VAL A 69 7.40 -0.09 -4.11
CA VAL A 69 7.09 -0.86 -5.33
C VAL A 69 6.78 -2.32 -5.00
N ALA A 70 7.63 -2.98 -4.21
CA ALA A 70 7.44 -4.38 -3.85
C ALA A 70 6.13 -4.60 -3.07
N ARG A 71 5.81 -3.70 -2.15
CA ARG A 71 4.55 -3.74 -1.40
C ARG A 71 3.32 -3.51 -2.27
N LEU A 72 3.39 -2.59 -3.24
CA LEU A 72 2.30 -2.35 -4.20
C LEU A 72 2.06 -3.53 -5.14
N ILE A 73 3.13 -4.19 -5.60
CA ILE A 73 3.01 -5.44 -6.38
C ILE A 73 2.26 -6.47 -5.54
N ASN A 74 2.68 -6.69 -4.28
CA ASN A 74 2.03 -7.65 -3.40
C ASN A 74 0.55 -7.30 -3.14
N LEU A 75 0.27 -6.02 -2.88
CA LEU A 75 -1.08 -5.52 -2.62
C LEU A 75 -2.00 -5.67 -3.85
N SER A 76 -1.46 -5.51 -5.06
CA SER A 76 -2.21 -5.70 -6.30
C SER A 76 -2.62 -7.17 -6.50
N LEU A 77 -1.72 -8.10 -6.17
CA LEU A 77 -2.02 -9.54 -6.21
C LEU A 77 -3.09 -9.91 -5.17
N LEU A 78 -3.01 -9.34 -3.96
CA LEU A 78 -4.02 -9.52 -2.92
C LEU A 78 -5.40 -8.97 -3.32
N GLU A 79 -5.47 -7.82 -3.99
CA GLU A 79 -6.73 -7.29 -4.54
C GLU A 79 -7.36 -8.25 -5.56
N TRP A 80 -6.54 -8.87 -6.42
CA TRP A 80 -7.02 -9.86 -7.40
C TRP A 80 -7.55 -11.11 -6.70
N MET A 81 -6.83 -11.61 -5.70
CA MET A 81 -7.26 -12.74 -4.87
C MET A 81 -8.57 -12.41 -4.14
N PHE A 82 -8.67 -11.22 -3.53
CA PHE A 82 -9.87 -10.73 -2.87
C PHE A 82 -11.08 -10.70 -3.81
N THR A 83 -10.89 -10.13 -5.01
CA THR A 83 -11.93 -10.04 -6.03
C THR A 83 -12.39 -11.43 -6.48
N ALA A 84 -11.47 -12.38 -6.66
CA ALA A 84 -11.80 -13.74 -7.02
C ALA A 84 -12.60 -14.45 -5.91
N LEU A 85 -12.17 -14.33 -4.66
CA LEU A 85 -12.86 -14.91 -3.50
C LEU A 85 -14.28 -14.33 -3.33
N LYS A 86 -14.43 -13.01 -3.47
CA LYS A 86 -15.73 -12.31 -3.39
C LYS A 86 -16.72 -12.77 -4.47
N ARG A 87 -16.24 -13.06 -5.69
CA ARG A 87 -17.07 -13.63 -6.77
C ARG A 87 -17.47 -15.07 -6.47
N GLY A 88 -16.56 -15.87 -5.89
CA GLY A 88 -16.82 -17.25 -5.50
C GLY A 88 -17.86 -17.40 -4.39
N SER A 89 -17.94 -16.45 -3.45
CA SER A 89 -18.91 -16.46 -2.35
C SER A 89 -20.33 -16.05 -2.74
N GLY A 90 -20.54 -15.48 -3.94
CA GLY A 90 -21.79 -14.83 -4.33
C GLY A 90 -22.79 -15.68 -5.13
N THR A 91 -22.50 -16.94 -5.44
CA THR A 91 -23.32 -17.72 -6.39
C THR A 91 -23.77 -19.07 -5.81
N GLU A 92 -25.03 -19.13 -5.36
CA GLU A 92 -25.83 -20.34 -5.54
C GLU A 92 -26.10 -20.50 -7.05
N SER A 93 -25.88 -21.70 -7.60
CA SER A 93 -26.19 -22.17 -8.97
C SER A 93 -25.03 -22.29 -9.98
N SER A 94 -24.63 -23.56 -10.16
CA SER A 94 -24.40 -24.25 -11.45
C SER A 94 -23.15 -24.02 -12.31
N SER A 95 -22.01 -23.61 -11.77
CA SER A 95 -20.75 -24.11 -12.32
C SER A 95 -19.85 -24.60 -11.19
N ARG A 96 -19.85 -25.92 -10.99
CA ARG A 96 -18.78 -26.57 -10.24
C ARG A 96 -17.52 -26.33 -11.07
N TYR A 97 -16.72 -25.34 -10.68
CA TYR A 97 -15.29 -25.42 -10.93
C TYR A 97 -14.87 -26.80 -10.38
N PRO A 98 -14.30 -27.69 -11.22
CA PRO A 98 -13.94 -29.01 -10.75
C PRO A 98 -12.98 -28.83 -9.58
N ASP A 99 -13.33 -29.52 -8.51
CA ASP A 99 -12.63 -29.69 -7.24
C ASP A 99 -11.12 -29.54 -7.44
N MET A 100 -10.62 -28.33 -7.14
CA MET A 100 -9.19 -28.09 -7.04
C MET A 100 -8.90 -27.76 -5.59
N ASP A 101 -7.69 -28.12 -5.20
CA ASP A 101 -7.08 -28.10 -3.88
C ASP A 101 -6.94 -26.68 -3.27
N PHE A 102 -7.89 -25.77 -3.53
CA PHE A 102 -8.06 -24.51 -2.80
C PHE A 102 -8.23 -24.75 -1.29
N LYS A 103 -8.60 -25.97 -0.87
CA LYS A 103 -8.59 -26.39 0.53
C LYS A 103 -7.18 -26.62 1.09
N ALA A 104 -6.17 -26.87 0.25
CA ALA A 104 -4.80 -27.09 0.71
C ALA A 104 -4.08 -25.79 1.05
N ARG A 105 -4.43 -24.68 0.40
CA ARG A 105 -3.95 -23.35 0.75
C ARG A 105 -5.06 -22.64 1.50
N ASP A 106 -4.95 -22.63 2.82
CA ASP A 106 -5.90 -22.04 3.77
C ASP A 106 -6.00 -20.51 3.59
N CYS A 107 -6.44 -20.05 2.42
CA CYS A 107 -6.49 -18.65 1.99
C CYS A 107 -7.93 -18.15 2.09
N THR A 108 -8.21 -17.42 3.17
CA THR A 108 -9.53 -16.83 3.42
C THR A 108 -9.55 -15.37 3.03
N MET A 109 -10.75 -14.83 2.79
CA MET A 109 -10.95 -13.40 2.54
C MET A 109 -10.42 -12.55 3.71
N GLU A 110 -10.56 -13.04 4.93
CA GLU A 110 -10.02 -12.42 6.14
C GLU A 110 -8.49 -12.33 6.11
N LYS A 111 -7.79 -13.42 5.78
CA LYS A 111 -6.32 -13.42 5.67
C LYS A 111 -5.83 -12.43 4.62
N VAL A 112 -6.50 -12.38 3.47
CA VAL A 112 -6.19 -11.40 2.41
C VAL A 112 -6.35 -9.96 2.90
N LEU A 113 -7.43 -9.66 3.63
CA LEU A 113 -7.67 -8.33 4.20
C LEU A 113 -6.64 -7.94 5.27
N VAL A 114 -6.27 -8.88 6.15
CA VAL A 114 -5.25 -8.66 7.18
C VAL A 114 -3.90 -8.34 6.54
N GLU A 115 -3.44 -9.18 5.60
CA GLU A 115 -2.16 -8.96 4.91
C GLU A 115 -2.17 -7.65 4.10
N SER A 116 -3.29 -7.34 3.44
CA SER A 116 -3.46 -6.08 2.71
C SER A 116 -3.37 -4.87 3.64
N ALA A 117 -4.00 -4.93 4.82
CA ALA A 117 -3.95 -3.86 5.80
C ALA A 117 -2.52 -3.63 6.33
N GLU A 118 -1.76 -4.72 6.55
CA GLU A 118 -0.35 -4.63 6.94
C GLU A 118 0.49 -3.94 5.87
N LEU A 119 0.34 -4.33 4.59
CA LEU A 119 1.04 -3.68 3.47
C LEU A 119 0.70 -2.21 3.32
N VAL A 120 -0.59 -1.86 3.49
CA VAL A 120 -1.03 -0.47 3.45
C VAL A 120 -0.38 0.32 4.57
N ARG A 121 -0.42 -0.17 5.82
CA ARG A 121 0.26 0.45 6.96
C ARG A 121 1.74 0.67 6.67
N ASP A 122 2.39 -0.35 6.09
CA ASP A 122 3.80 -0.34 5.72
C ASP A 122 4.16 0.74 4.68
N ILE A 123 3.31 0.94 3.67
CA ILE A 123 3.48 2.00 2.69
C ILE A 123 3.23 3.37 3.35
N LEU A 124 2.19 3.49 4.18
CA LEU A 124 1.90 4.75 4.88
C LEU A 124 2.98 5.14 5.88
N ALA A 125 3.67 4.18 6.49
CA ALA A 125 4.83 4.42 7.34
C ALA A 125 6.03 5.00 6.55
N SER A 126 6.09 4.84 5.22
CA SER A 126 7.11 5.53 4.40
C SER A 126 6.80 7.02 4.19
N VAL A 127 5.56 7.47 4.42
CA VAL A 127 5.14 8.83 4.08
C VAL A 127 5.95 9.91 4.81
N PRO A 128 6.15 9.85 6.14
CA PRO A 128 6.96 10.85 6.86
C PRO A 128 8.38 10.96 6.33
N TYR A 129 8.97 9.86 5.87
CA TYR A 129 10.30 9.88 5.27
C TYR A 129 10.35 10.78 4.04
N TYR A 130 9.40 10.63 3.12
CA TYR A 130 9.33 11.45 1.90
C TYR A 130 8.83 12.87 2.14
N LEU A 131 7.82 13.03 3.00
CA LEU A 131 7.16 14.32 3.18
C LEU A 131 7.87 15.20 4.18
N ASP A 132 8.34 14.66 5.30
CA ASP A 132 8.79 15.45 6.44
C ASP A 132 10.31 15.44 6.60
N LEU A 133 10.98 14.32 6.27
CA LEU A 133 12.43 14.15 6.44
C LEU A 133 13.25 14.50 5.19
N LEU A 134 12.66 14.51 3.99
CA LEU A 134 13.39 14.92 2.80
C LEU A 134 13.76 16.40 2.83
N ASN A 135 15.02 16.69 2.50
CA ASN A 135 15.49 18.04 2.28
C ASN A 135 14.61 18.71 1.20
N PRO A 136 14.13 19.94 1.40
CA PRO A 136 13.34 20.68 0.40
C PRO A 136 13.94 20.73 -1.01
N GLN A 137 15.28 20.64 -1.13
CA GLN A 137 15.96 20.56 -2.44
C GLN A 137 15.66 19.27 -3.21
N HIS A 138 15.21 18.21 -2.54
CA HIS A 138 14.79 16.94 -3.12
C HIS A 138 13.28 16.85 -3.29
N SER A 139 12.58 17.99 -3.43
CA SER A 139 11.12 18.06 -3.64
C SER A 139 10.61 17.13 -4.75
N ILE A 140 11.42 16.94 -5.80
CA ILE A 140 11.11 16.05 -6.92
C ILE A 140 10.87 14.61 -6.46
N GLU A 141 11.54 14.15 -5.42
CA GLU A 141 11.50 12.77 -4.94
C GLU A 141 10.22 12.47 -4.16
N ALA A 142 9.58 13.50 -3.58
CA ALA A 142 8.27 13.35 -2.96
C ALA A 142 7.21 12.86 -3.98
N ARG A 143 7.38 13.12 -5.28
CA ARG A 143 6.44 12.64 -6.33
C ARG A 143 6.30 11.12 -6.36
N TYR A 144 7.31 10.38 -5.89
CA TYR A 144 7.25 8.92 -5.82
C TYR A 144 6.24 8.41 -4.80
N LEU A 145 5.72 9.26 -3.91
CA LEU A 145 4.57 8.93 -3.06
C LEU A 145 3.24 9.04 -3.79
N ILE A 146 3.12 9.85 -4.84
CA ILE A 146 1.84 10.08 -5.52
C ILE A 146 1.27 8.73 -5.97
N TRP A 147 2.03 7.97 -6.77
CA TRP A 147 1.56 6.67 -7.27
C TRP A 147 1.14 5.69 -6.17
N PRO A 148 1.97 5.38 -5.14
CA PRO A 148 1.56 4.48 -4.07
C PRO A 148 0.28 4.90 -3.37
N LEU A 149 0.15 6.18 -3.04
CA LEU A 149 -0.99 6.71 -2.31
C LEU A 149 -2.27 6.65 -3.16
N THR A 150 -2.19 7.01 -4.44
CA THR A 150 -3.35 6.97 -5.34
C THR A 150 -3.75 5.53 -5.69
N SER A 151 -2.77 4.64 -5.86
CA SER A 151 -3.02 3.23 -6.14
C SER A 151 -3.75 2.54 -4.99
N ILE A 152 -3.26 2.69 -3.75
CA ILE A 152 -3.87 2.04 -2.57
C ILE A 152 -5.32 2.45 -2.42
N VAL A 153 -5.62 3.73 -2.55
CA VAL A 153 -6.95 4.26 -2.26
C VAL A 153 -8.01 3.76 -3.25
N GLY A 154 -7.59 3.34 -4.45
CA GLY A 154 -8.46 2.76 -5.48
C GLY A 154 -8.81 1.30 -5.27
N LEU A 155 -8.17 0.60 -4.31
CA LEU A 155 -8.37 -0.83 -4.07
C LEU A 155 -9.53 -1.08 -3.11
N ASP A 156 -10.25 -2.19 -3.27
CA ASP A 156 -11.29 -2.62 -2.33
C ASP A 156 -10.67 -3.02 -0.97
N VAL A 157 -9.47 -3.60 -0.97
CA VAL A 157 -8.77 -4.03 0.25
C VAL A 157 -8.22 -2.90 1.12
N CYS A 158 -8.29 -1.64 0.68
CA CYS A 158 -7.78 -0.49 1.44
C CYS A 158 -8.67 -0.13 2.64
N PRO A 159 -8.15 -0.16 3.90
CA PRO A 159 -8.91 0.17 5.10
C PRO A 159 -9.47 1.60 5.10
N PRO A 160 -10.68 1.85 5.64
CA PRO A 160 -11.29 3.20 5.65
C PRO A 160 -10.43 4.29 6.30
N LEU A 161 -9.81 4.01 7.45
CA LEU A 161 -8.95 4.97 8.15
C LEU A 161 -7.70 5.36 7.33
N ALA A 162 -7.14 4.41 6.58
CA ALA A 162 -6.01 4.65 5.70
C ALA A 162 -6.38 5.63 4.57
N ARG A 163 -7.61 5.57 4.06
CA ARG A 163 -8.06 6.45 2.96
C ARG A 163 -8.06 7.92 3.35
N GLN A 164 -8.57 8.23 4.54
CA GLN A 164 -8.60 9.60 5.04
C GLN A 164 -7.17 10.13 5.22
N TYR A 165 -6.29 9.34 5.83
CA TYR A 165 -4.89 9.69 5.98
C TYR A 165 -4.20 9.93 4.62
N ILE A 166 -4.41 9.03 3.65
CA ILE A 166 -3.87 9.16 2.29
C ILE A 166 -4.29 10.48 1.65
N LYS A 167 -5.57 10.83 1.74
CA LYS A 167 -6.09 12.10 1.21
C LYS A 167 -5.38 13.29 1.82
N ASP A 168 -5.28 13.33 3.15
CA ASP A 168 -4.65 14.43 3.87
C ASP A 168 -3.15 14.55 3.50
N ARG A 169 -2.47 13.42 3.28
CA ARG A 169 -1.06 13.41 2.88
C ARG A 169 -0.85 13.80 1.42
N LEU A 170 -1.75 13.42 0.51
CA LEU A 170 -1.71 13.90 -0.87
C LEU A 170 -1.93 15.42 -0.96
N MET A 171 -2.86 15.98 -0.18
CA MET A 171 -3.05 17.44 -0.07
C MET A 171 -1.78 18.12 0.46
N ALA A 172 -1.19 17.58 1.55
CA ALA A 172 0.04 18.13 2.13
C ALA A 172 1.20 18.12 1.12
N LEU A 173 1.33 17.04 0.35
CA LEU A 173 2.32 16.91 -0.72
C LEU A 173 2.12 17.93 -1.84
N GLY A 174 0.86 18.12 -2.24
CA GLY A 174 0.47 19.13 -3.21
C GLY A 174 0.83 20.55 -2.80
N TYR A 175 0.50 20.94 -1.57
CA TYR A 175 0.80 22.29 -1.08
C TYR A 175 2.28 22.50 -0.76
N LYS A 176 2.95 21.51 -0.14
CA LYS A 176 4.35 21.65 0.29
C LYS A 176 5.32 21.73 -0.88
N PHE A 177 5.06 20.96 -1.95
CA PHE A 177 5.96 20.85 -3.10
C PHE A 177 5.37 21.39 -4.40
N ASN A 178 4.24 22.11 -4.34
CA ASN A 178 3.52 22.66 -5.49
C ASN A 178 3.19 21.59 -6.56
N MET A 179 2.80 20.39 -6.12
CA MET A 179 2.46 19.28 -6.99
C MET A 179 0.95 19.23 -7.24
N ARG A 180 0.52 19.93 -8.29
CA ARG A 180 -0.90 20.04 -8.64
C ARG A 180 -1.58 18.67 -8.81
N GLN A 181 -0.88 17.68 -9.36
CA GLN A 181 -1.39 16.32 -9.52
C GLN A 181 -1.82 15.68 -8.19
N ALA A 182 -1.08 15.95 -7.11
CA ALA A 182 -1.41 15.39 -5.79
C ALA A 182 -2.70 16.01 -5.23
N ILE A 183 -2.91 17.31 -5.45
CA ILE A 183 -4.14 18.02 -5.06
C ILE A 183 -5.32 17.48 -5.87
N GLU A 184 -5.17 17.40 -7.20
CA GLU A 184 -6.23 16.91 -8.09
C GLU A 184 -6.68 15.51 -7.67
N VAL A 185 -5.74 14.57 -7.50
CA VAL A 185 -6.14 13.22 -7.10
C VAL A 185 -6.76 13.21 -5.71
N ALA A 186 -6.22 13.95 -4.73
CA ALA A 186 -6.82 14.05 -3.40
C ALA A 186 -8.28 14.54 -3.42
N THR A 187 -8.60 15.51 -4.28
CA THR A 187 -9.98 16.00 -4.45
C THR A 187 -10.89 14.99 -5.15
N MET A 188 -10.35 14.16 -6.05
CA MET A 188 -11.10 13.10 -6.71
C MET A 188 -11.40 11.91 -5.78
N LEU A 189 -10.70 11.77 -4.66
CA LEU A 189 -10.94 10.67 -3.70
C LEU A 189 -12.33 10.72 -3.05
N ASP A 190 -12.93 11.90 -2.98
CA ASP A 190 -14.32 12.07 -2.54
C ASP A 190 -15.32 11.51 -3.57
N GLN A 191 -14.87 11.21 -4.79
CA GLN A 191 -15.65 10.77 -5.95
C GLN A 191 -15.10 9.43 -6.47
N ARG A 192 -15.16 8.38 -5.64
CA ARG A 192 -14.63 7.01 -5.82
C ARG A 192 -14.51 6.49 -7.26
N ASP A 193 -15.49 6.76 -8.12
CA ASP A 193 -15.57 6.26 -9.50
C ASP A 193 -14.58 6.92 -10.50
N GLN A 194 -13.94 8.04 -10.13
CA GLN A 194 -13.05 8.77 -11.04
C GLN A 194 -11.56 8.44 -10.87
N VAL A 195 -11.15 7.87 -9.74
CA VAL A 195 -9.72 7.64 -9.42
C VAL A 195 -9.12 6.52 -10.26
N GLN A 196 -9.90 5.48 -10.57
CA GLN A 196 -9.44 4.37 -11.44
C GLN A 196 -9.33 4.75 -12.92
N LYS A 197 -9.80 5.94 -13.33
CA LYS A 197 -9.80 6.42 -14.73
C LYS A 197 -8.71 7.46 -15.01
N TRP A 198 -7.87 7.76 -14.03
CA TRP A 198 -6.78 8.75 -14.08
C TRP A 198 -5.46 8.06 -14.38
#